data_AF-A0A6A7RYC5-F1
#
_entry.id   AF-A0A6A7RYC5-F1
#
_cell.length_a   1.000
_cell.length_b   1.000
_cell.length_c   1.000
_cell.angle_alpha   90.00
_cell.angle_beta   90.00
_cell.angle_gamma   90.00
#
_symmetry.space_group_name_H-M   'P 1'
#
loop_
_entity.id
_entity.type
_entity.pdbx_description
1 polymer ?
#
loop_
_entity_poly.entity_id
_entity_poly.type
_entity_poly.pdbx_seq_one_letter_code
_entity_poly.pdbx_strand_id
1 'polypeptide(L)'
;LINPVLTPLSTEVEDGWEGCLSVPGLRGCVPRWKHLHYSGFDPGGRPIARSVSDFHARVVQHECDHLDGILYPMRIKDFRRFGFLDLLFPEGPAPAAE
;
A
#
# COMPACT_ATOMS: atom_id res chain seq x y z
N LEU A 1 -1.94 -6.75 -12.65
CA LEU A 1 -1.66 -7.99 -11.90
C LEU A 1 -2.99 -8.70 -11.69
N ILE A 2 -3.12 -9.95 -12.12
CA ILE A 2 -4.37 -10.72 -12.06
C ILE A 2 -4.15 -11.96 -11.19
N ASN A 3 -5.14 -12.32 -10.37
CA ASN A 3 -5.10 -13.42 -9.39
C ASN A 3 -3.84 -13.39 -8.51
N PRO A 4 -3.57 -12.28 -7.81
CA PRO A 4 -2.36 -12.13 -7.03
C PRO A 4 -2.31 -13.07 -5.82
N VAL A 5 -1.11 -13.54 -5.50
CA VAL A 5 -0.80 -14.15 -4.20
C VAL A 5 0.36 -13.39 -3.60
N LEU A 6 0.20 -12.94 -2.36
CA LEU A 6 1.19 -12.16 -1.62
C LEU A 6 1.84 -12.99 -0.51
N THR A 7 3.17 -13.00 -0.46
CA THR A 7 3.95 -13.70 0.55
C THR A 7 4.96 -12.72 1.18
N PRO A 8 4.78 -12.33 2.45
CA PRO A 8 5.79 -11.55 3.17
C PRO A 8 7.11 -12.32 3.24
N LEU A 9 8.22 -11.64 2.94
CA LEU A 9 9.56 -12.25 2.97
C LEU A 9 10.26 -12.08 4.32
N SER A 10 9.74 -11.21 5.18
CA SER A 10 10.27 -10.92 6.51
C SER A 10 9.14 -10.45 7.42
N THR A 11 9.41 -10.39 8.73
CA THR A 11 8.49 -9.76 9.70
C THR A 11 8.67 -8.24 9.82
N GLU A 12 9.55 -7.62 9.02
CA GLU A 12 9.76 -6.17 9.05
C GLU A 12 8.56 -5.43 8.45
N VAL A 13 8.06 -4.45 9.19
CA VAL A 13 6.92 -3.62 8.84
C VAL A 13 7.35 -2.17 8.83
N GLU A 14 6.89 -1.43 7.84
CA GLU A 14 7.15 -0.01 7.68
C GLU A 14 5.85 0.80 7.70
N ASP A 15 5.85 1.86 8.50
CA ASP A 15 4.79 2.88 8.52
C ASP A 15 4.97 3.83 7.33
N GLY A 16 3.88 4.12 6.61
CA GLY A 16 3.92 5.06 5.50
C GLY A 16 2.56 5.66 5.20
N TRP A 17 2.56 6.85 4.61
CA TRP A 17 1.33 7.58 4.28
C TRP A 17 0.69 7.00 3.02
N GLU A 18 -0.56 6.58 3.13
CA GLU A 18 -1.39 6.11 2.03
C GLU A 18 -2.53 7.07 1.75
N GLY A 19 -2.90 7.16 0.48
CA GLY A 19 -4.17 7.72 0.02
C GLY A 19 -4.85 6.73 -0.92
N CYS A 20 -6.10 6.98 -1.25
CA CYS A 20 -6.85 6.13 -2.19
C CYS A 20 -7.83 6.99 -2.99
N LEU A 21 -8.00 6.69 -4.27
CA LEU A 21 -9.01 7.36 -5.11
C LEU A 21 -10.43 7.07 -4.62
N SER A 22 -10.66 5.91 -3.99
CA SER A 22 -11.94 5.55 -3.37
C SER A 22 -12.20 6.26 -2.03
N VAL A 23 -11.19 6.95 -1.48
CA VAL A 23 -11.29 7.72 -0.22
C VAL A 23 -10.68 9.12 -0.46
N PRO A 24 -11.36 9.97 -1.23
CA PRO A 24 -10.78 11.21 -1.74
C PRO A 24 -10.47 12.21 -0.63
N GLY A 25 -9.39 12.96 -0.80
CA GLY A 25 -8.99 14.05 0.10
C GLY A 25 -8.35 13.61 1.43
N LEU A 26 -8.36 12.32 1.77
CA LEU A 26 -7.81 11.81 3.03
C LEU A 26 -6.43 11.13 2.84
N ARG A 27 -5.65 11.13 3.92
CA ARG A 27 -4.40 10.35 4.06
C ARG A 27 -4.37 9.67 5.42
N GLY A 28 -3.72 8.51 5.49
CA GLY A 28 -3.51 7.80 6.75
C GLY A 28 -2.16 7.08 6.77
N CYS A 29 -1.53 7.05 7.94
CA CYS A 29 -0.32 6.28 8.14
C CYS A 29 -0.66 4.80 8.39
N VAL A 30 -0.18 3.92 7.51
CA VAL A 30 -0.53 2.51 7.48
C VAL A 30 0.74 1.65 7.57
N PRO A 31 0.80 0.67 8.48
CA PRO A 31 1.87 -0.31 8.51
C PRO A 31 1.73 -1.33 7.37
N ARG A 32 2.82 -1.59 6.65
CA ARG A 32 2.90 -2.60 5.56
C ARG A 32 4.15 -3.44 5.71
N TRP A 33 4.11 -4.69 5.23
CA TRP A 33 5.33 -5.50 5.12
C TRP A 33 6.33 -4.79 4.22
N LYS A 34 7.55 -4.60 4.70
CA LYS A 34 8.59 -3.90 3.93
C LYS A 34 9.12 -4.74 2.78
N HIS A 35 9.22 -6.06 2.96
CA HIS A 35 9.70 -7.00 1.94
C HIS A 35 8.61 -8.00 1.57
N LEU A 36 8.28 -8.08 0.28
CA LEU A 36 7.15 -8.86 -0.23
C LEU A 36 7.53 -9.60 -1.51
N HIS A 37 7.14 -10.86 -1.60
CA HIS A 37 7.06 -11.57 -2.86
C HIS A 37 5.61 -11.59 -3.33
N TYR A 38 5.35 -11.29 -4.60
CA TYR A 38 4.04 -11.51 -5.20
C TYR A 38 4.14 -12.34 -6.46
N SER A 39 3.12 -13.17 -6.67
CA SER A 39 2.91 -13.91 -7.91
C SER A 39 1.51 -13.66 -8.46
N GLY A 40 1.30 -13.96 -9.73
CA GLY A 40 0.02 -13.82 -10.42
C GLY A 40 0.23 -13.87 -11.93
N PHE A 41 -0.65 -13.21 -12.68
CA PHE A 41 -0.60 -13.20 -14.15
C PHE A 41 -0.70 -11.78 -14.73
N ASP A 42 -0.16 -11.61 -15.92
CA ASP A 42 -0.46 -10.47 -16.78
C ASP A 42 -1.78 -10.67 -17.54
N PRO A 43 -2.32 -9.64 -18.24
CA PRO A 43 -3.55 -9.79 -19.02
C PRO A 43 -3.50 -10.82 -20.14
N GLY A 44 -2.30 -11.21 -20.60
CA GLY A 44 -2.10 -12.26 -21.59
C GLY A 44 -1.99 -13.66 -20.98
N GLY A 45 -2.17 -13.80 -19.66
CA GLY A 45 -2.05 -15.07 -18.94
C GLY A 45 -0.61 -15.52 -18.70
N ARG A 46 0.40 -14.66 -18.94
CA ARG A 46 1.79 -15.01 -18.65
C ARG A 46 2.05 -14.83 -17.15
N PRO A 47 2.76 -15.78 -16.51
CA PRO A 47 3.04 -15.69 -15.08
C PRO A 47 3.96 -14.52 -14.76
N ILE A 48 3.66 -13.82 -13.67
CA ILE A 48 4.50 -12.81 -13.04
C ILE A 48 4.89 -13.34 -11.65
N ALA A 49 6.17 -13.24 -11.30
CA ALA A 49 6.65 -13.46 -9.94
C ALA A 49 7.79 -12.47 -9.65
N ARG A 50 7.65 -11.66 -8.59
CA ARG A 50 8.63 -10.62 -8.26
C ARG A 50 8.77 -10.49 -6.74
N SER A 51 10.01 -10.25 -6.31
CA SER A 51 10.32 -9.82 -4.95
C SER A 51 10.58 -8.31 -4.96
N VAL A 52 9.90 -7.58 -4.09
CA VAL A 52 9.89 -6.12 -4.05
C VAL A 52 9.99 -5.63 -2.61
N SER A 53 10.34 -4.36 -2.44
CA SER A 53 10.43 -3.73 -1.13
C SER A 53 9.83 -2.32 -1.10
N ASP A 54 9.76 -1.76 0.11
CA ASP A 54 9.50 -0.35 0.39
C ASP A 54 8.20 0.13 -0.29
N PHE A 55 8.25 1.19 -1.08
CA PHE A 55 7.07 1.75 -1.74
C PHE A 55 6.39 0.76 -2.72
N HIS A 56 7.16 -0.04 -3.46
CA HIS A 56 6.56 -1.03 -4.38
C HIS A 56 5.82 -2.12 -3.60
N ALA A 57 6.41 -2.63 -2.51
CA ALA A 57 5.73 -3.59 -1.64
C ALA A 57 4.44 -3.00 -1.05
N ARG A 58 4.46 -1.73 -0.63
CA ARG A 58 3.29 -1.01 -0.12
C ARG A 58 2.16 -0.91 -1.14
N VAL A 59 2.46 -0.46 -2.37
CA VAL A 59 1.43 -0.31 -3.42
C VAL A 59 0.77 -1.64 -3.73
N VAL A 60 1.55 -2.73 -3.87
CA VAL A 60 0.97 -4.06 -4.17
C VAL A 60 0.05 -4.53 -3.04
N GLN A 61 0.42 -4.32 -1.78
CA GLN A 61 -0.44 -4.64 -0.63
C GLN A 61 -1.72 -3.78 -0.62
N HIS A 62 -1.62 -2.49 -0.94
CA HIS A 62 -2.78 -1.59 -1.02
C HIS A 62 -3.77 -2.04 -2.11
N GLU A 63 -3.26 -2.32 -3.31
CA GLU A 63 -4.12 -2.72 -4.42
C GLU A 63 -4.73 -4.10 -4.22
N CYS A 64 -4.01 -5.03 -3.58
CA CYS A 64 -4.57 -6.36 -3.29
C CYS A 64 -5.60 -6.32 -2.15
N ASP A 65 -5.44 -5.43 -1.15
CA ASP A 65 -6.46 -5.23 -0.11
C ASP A 65 -7.84 -4.88 -0.73
N HIS A 66 -7.88 -4.12 -1.83
CA HIS A 66 -9.15 -3.82 -2.53
C HIS A 66 -9.86 -5.07 -3.06
N LEU A 67 -9.11 -6.10 -3.47
CA LEU A 67 -9.69 -7.37 -3.95
C LEU A 67 -10.42 -8.13 -2.84
N ASP A 68 -9.98 -7.93 -1.60
CA ASP A 68 -10.60 -8.48 -0.39
C ASP A 68 -11.61 -7.52 0.25
N GLY A 69 -11.94 -6.40 -0.41
CA GLY A 69 -12.85 -5.37 0.11
C GLY A 69 -12.28 -4.57 1.28
N ILE A 70 -10.96 -4.56 1.45
CA ILE A 70 -10.26 -3.86 2.52
C ILE A 70 -9.77 -2.50 2.00
N LEU A 71 -10.14 -1.43 2.69
CA LEU A 71 -9.62 -0.09 2.43
C LEU A 71 -8.55 0.28 3.44
N TYR A 72 -7.61 1.15 3.05
CA TYR A 72 -6.50 1.56 3.94
C TYR A 72 -6.92 2.07 5.33
N PRO A 73 -8.08 2.75 5.54
CA PRO A 73 -8.51 3.15 6.89
C PRO A 73 -8.73 1.97 7.84
N MET A 74 -9.04 0.77 7.32
CA MET A 74 -9.19 -0.45 8.11
C MET A 74 -7.85 -1.01 8.60
N ARG A 75 -6.72 -0.57 8.00
CA ARG A 75 -5.36 -1.00 8.37
C ARG A 75 -4.65 -0.01 9.30
N ILE A 76 -5.17 1.21 9.48
CA ILE A 76 -4.60 2.25 10.35
C ILE A 76 -4.56 1.78 11.80
N LYS A 77 -3.41 1.95 12.47
CA LYS A 77 -3.23 1.62 13.89
C LYS A 77 -3.33 2.83 14.82
N ASP A 78 -2.98 4.01 14.32
CA ASP A 78 -3.02 5.26 15.08
C ASP A 78 -3.79 6.33 14.30
N PHE A 79 -5.05 6.55 14.67
CA PHE A 79 -5.93 7.51 14.01
C PHE A 79 -5.55 8.97 14.25
N ARG A 80 -4.57 9.28 15.11
CA ARG A 80 -3.96 10.62 15.16
C ARG A 80 -3.20 10.94 13.87
N ARG A 81 -2.79 9.91 13.13
CA ARG A 81 -2.14 9.99 11.81
C ARG A 81 -3.13 9.70 10.67
N PHE A 82 -4.35 10.19 10.78
CA PHE A 82 -5.40 10.10 9.76
C PHE A 82 -6.14 11.42 9.66
N GLY A 83 -6.31 11.95 8.44
CA GLY A 83 -6.91 13.26 8.25
C GLY A 83 -6.88 13.73 6.80
N PHE A 84 -7.37 14.95 6.58
CA PHE A 84 -7.39 15.55 5.25
C PHE A 84 -5.98 15.93 4.78
N LEU A 85 -5.71 15.73 3.48
CA LEU A 85 -4.41 15.92 2.85
C LEU A 85 -3.88 17.34 3.04
N ASP A 86 -4.73 18.34 2.85
CA ASP A 86 -4.41 19.77 2.97
C ASP A 86 -4.09 20.21 4.41
N LEU A 87 -4.69 19.56 5.40
CA LEU A 87 -4.39 19.80 6.82
C LEU A 87 -3.12 19.08 7.28
N LEU A 88 -2.90 17.85 6.79
CA LEU A 88 -1.73 17.05 7.15
C LEU A 88 -0.46 17.51 6.41
N PHE A 89 -0.61 18.01 5.19
CA PHE A 89 0.47 18.39 4.29
C PHE A 89 0.15 19.73 3.60
N PRO A 90 0.16 20.84 4.34
CA PRO A 90 -0.21 22.15 3.80
C PRO A 90 0.72 22.63 2.67
N GLU A 91 1.97 22.15 2.64
CA GLU A 91 2.96 22.46 1.60
C GLU A 91 3.05 21.37 0.51
N GLY A 92 2.14 20.39 0.53
CA GLY A 92 2.18 19.21 -0.33
C GLY A 92 2.89 18.02 0.31
N PRO A 93 2.67 16.80 -0.19
CA PRO A 93 3.30 15.61 0.35
C PRO A 93 4.82 15.68 0.18
N ALA A 94 5.57 15.26 1.20
CA ALA A 94 7.02 15.07 1.08
C ALA A 94 7.33 14.18 -0.13
N PRO A 95 8.43 14.43 -0.88
CA PRO A 95 8.82 13.57 -1.98
C PRO A 95 8.94 12.12 -1.47
N ALA A 96 8.47 11.17 -2.29
CA ALA A 96 8.67 9.75 -1.98
C ALA A 96 10.17 9.52 -1.78
N ALA A 97 10.56 8.97 -0.62
CA ALA A 97 11.93 8.57 -0.38
C ALA A 97 12.31 7.51 -1.43
N GLU A 98 13.42 7.74 -2.14
CA GLU A 98 14.01 6.84 -3.15
C GLU A 98 14.38 5.47 -2.58
#